data_AF-A0A1B6LB39-F1
#
_entry.id   AF-A0A1B6LB39-F1
#
_cell.length_a   1.000
_cell.length_b   1.000
_cell.length_c   1.000
_cell.angle_alpha   90.00
_cell.angle_beta   90.00
_cell.angle_gamma   90.00
#
_symmetry.space_group_name_H-M   'P 1'
#
loop_
_entity.id
_entity.type
_entity.pdbx_description
1 polymer ?
#
loop_
_entity_poly.entity_id
_entity_poly.type
_entity_poly.pdbx_seq_one_letter_code
_entity_poly.pdbx_strand_id
1 'polypeptide(L)'
;MFQLSSSSKGMGKRQSPGAYHLAVSTAFIALTSLIAFWLRKIVNRFLPENTLPKILLMELIAAGELCACCFELIIVADNFGVGMYAVFLFLLTIWWSLNWGDASACPYTHLEEVVEGKLNVVIAGAKIFAEMAGGLLIFKYIQYLWQLELSSTHKGRAFEKCSADLQVPAVLGAVIEGIATCLCRLASRAIGEVGPKYAAAYDSFVGTSLVVA
;
A
#
# COMPACT_ATOMS: atom_id res chain seq x y z
N MET A 1 -25.45 42.22 -11.39
CA MET A 1 -24.18 42.37 -12.11
C MET A 1 -23.32 41.16 -11.77
N PHE A 2 -23.53 40.07 -12.51
CA PHE A 2 -22.75 38.83 -12.40
C PHE A 2 -21.41 39.04 -13.12
N GLN A 3 -20.31 38.79 -12.43
CA GLN A 3 -19.00 38.60 -13.06
C GLN A 3 -18.58 37.15 -12.82
N LEU A 4 -18.86 36.32 -13.83
CA LEU A 4 -18.31 34.99 -14.02
C LEU A 4 -16.83 35.13 -14.38
N SER A 5 -15.93 34.98 -13.41
CA SER A 5 -14.50 34.82 -13.70
C SER A 5 -14.23 33.36 -14.07
N SER A 6 -14.36 33.08 -15.36
CA SER A 6 -13.83 31.89 -16.03
C SER A 6 -12.31 31.84 -15.88
N SER A 7 -11.82 31.16 -14.84
CA SER A 7 -10.41 30.79 -14.75
C SER A 7 -10.19 29.48 -15.51
N SER A 8 -10.03 29.60 -16.83
CA SER A 8 -9.39 28.59 -17.66
C SER A 8 -7.97 28.35 -17.13
N LYS A 9 -7.81 27.35 -16.24
CA LYS A 9 -6.49 26.82 -15.90
C LYS A 9 -6.03 26.04 -17.12
N GLY A 10 -5.20 26.68 -17.92
CA GLY A 10 -4.52 26.06 -19.05
C GLY A 10 -3.89 24.75 -18.63
N MET A 11 -4.12 23.71 -19.43
CA MET A 11 -3.33 22.49 -19.47
C MET A 11 -1.88 22.87 -19.79
N GLY A 12 -1.14 23.27 -18.75
CA GLY A 12 0.31 23.33 -18.79
C GLY A 12 0.80 21.93 -19.05
N LYS A 13 1.52 21.74 -20.16
CA LYS A 13 2.30 20.53 -20.44
C LYS A 13 3.09 20.19 -19.17
N ARG A 14 2.69 19.13 -18.43
CA ARG A 14 3.51 18.54 -17.36
C ARG A 14 4.82 18.14 -18.04
N GLN A 15 5.89 18.91 -17.84
CA GLN A 15 7.23 18.42 -18.12
C GLN A 15 7.38 17.16 -17.28
N SER A 16 7.45 16.01 -17.95
CA SER A 16 7.72 14.74 -17.27
C SER A 16 8.98 14.97 -16.42
N PRO A 17 8.93 14.78 -15.10
CA PRO A 17 10.12 14.86 -14.28
C PRO A 17 11.16 13.92 -14.90
N GLY A 18 12.40 14.38 -15.04
CA GLY A 18 13.46 13.56 -15.64
C GLY A 18 13.60 12.19 -14.95
N ALA A 19 14.13 11.20 -15.66
CA ALA A 19 14.31 9.83 -15.19
C ALA A 19 14.99 9.72 -13.81
N TYR A 20 15.81 10.72 -13.45
CA TYR A 20 16.41 10.87 -12.12
C TYR A 20 15.39 10.85 -10.98
N HIS A 21 14.29 11.59 -11.08
CA HIS A 21 13.29 11.68 -10.02
C HIS A 21 12.58 10.34 -9.81
N LEU A 22 12.29 9.64 -10.90
CA LEU A 22 11.70 8.31 -10.84
C LEU A 22 12.68 7.31 -10.22
N ALA A 23 13.98 7.43 -10.54
CA ALA A 23 15.01 6.58 -9.95
C ALA A 23 15.13 6.80 -8.44
N VAL A 24 14.98 8.03 -7.94
CA VAL A 24 14.96 8.31 -6.49
C VAL A 24 13.78 7.62 -5.81
N SER A 25 12.56 7.77 -6.34
CA SER A 25 11.38 7.09 -5.79
C SER A 25 11.49 5.57 -5.86
N THR A 26 12.03 5.04 -6.95
CA THR A 26 12.31 3.61 -7.10
C THR A 26 13.32 3.12 -6.06
N ALA A 27 14.36 3.91 -5.80
CA ALA A 27 15.36 3.58 -4.80
C ALA A 27 14.78 3.60 -3.38
N PHE A 28 13.86 4.53 -3.07
CA PHE A 28 13.17 4.56 -1.77
C PHE A 28 12.25 3.36 -1.57
N ILE A 29 11.49 2.98 -2.60
CA ILE A 29 10.69 1.75 -2.59
C ILE A 29 11.58 0.52 -2.39
N ALA A 30 12.65 0.39 -3.18
CA ALA A 30 13.58 -0.73 -3.09
C ALA A 30 14.30 -0.79 -1.74
N LEU A 31 14.71 0.35 -1.19
CA LEU A 31 15.33 0.44 0.14
C LEU A 31 14.35 -0.02 1.23
N THR A 32 13.10 0.43 1.16
CA THR A 32 12.04 0.02 2.11
C THR A 32 11.84 -1.48 2.06
N SER A 33 11.66 -2.05 0.87
CA SER A 33 11.50 -3.50 0.69
C SER A 33 12.73 -4.30 1.14
N LEU A 34 13.94 -3.76 0.94
CA LEU A 34 15.17 -4.38 1.42
C LEU A 34 15.25 -4.38 2.95
N ILE A 35 14.90 -3.27 3.59
CA ILE A 35 14.84 -3.18 5.05
C ILE A 35 13.82 -4.20 5.59
N ALA A 36 12.63 -4.25 5.00
CA ALA A 36 11.59 -5.19 5.39
C ALA A 36 12.02 -6.66 5.20
N PHE A 37 12.71 -6.96 4.09
CA PHE A 37 13.32 -8.27 3.84
C PHE A 37 14.28 -8.68 4.96
N TRP A 38 15.17 -7.78 5.39
CA TRP A 38 16.13 -8.06 6.46
C TRP A 38 15.44 -8.18 7.82
N LEU A 39 14.48 -7.31 8.14
CA LEU A 39 13.70 -7.39 9.38
C LEU A 39 12.96 -8.72 9.48
N ARG A 40 12.30 -9.15 8.41
CA ARG A 40 11.68 -10.48 8.32
C ARG A 40 12.69 -11.60 8.58
N LYS A 41 13.88 -11.53 7.97
CA LYS A 41 14.93 -12.53 8.17
C LYS A 41 15.42 -12.58 9.61
N ILE A 42 15.54 -11.42 10.27
CA ILE A 42 15.88 -11.30 11.69
C ILE A 42 14.78 -11.93 12.55
N VAL A 43 13.52 -11.55 12.33
CA VAL A 43 12.36 -12.11 13.06
C VAL A 43 12.31 -13.63 12.94
N ASN A 44 12.44 -14.17 11.73
CA ASN A 44 12.48 -15.61 11.48
C ASN A 44 13.69 -16.31 12.11
N ARG A 45 14.80 -15.60 12.33
CA ARG A 45 16.01 -16.16 12.95
C ARG A 45 15.90 -16.22 14.47
N PHE A 46 15.29 -15.23 15.10
CA PHE A 46 15.26 -15.08 16.55
C PHE A 46 13.99 -15.59 17.22
N LEU A 47 12.86 -15.64 16.50
CA LEU A 47 11.59 -16.08 17.06
C LEU A 47 11.19 -17.48 16.57
N PRO A 48 10.72 -18.36 17.46
CA PRO A 48 10.24 -19.68 17.07
C PRO A 48 9.00 -19.59 16.17
N GLU A 49 8.84 -20.60 15.32
CA GLU A 49 7.66 -20.77 14.47
C GLU A 49 6.36 -20.79 15.28
N ASN A 50 5.29 -20.26 14.70
CA ASN A 50 3.93 -20.23 15.26
C ASN A 50 3.77 -19.54 16.62
N THR A 51 4.69 -18.69 17.01
CA THR A 51 4.57 -17.87 18.23
C THR A 51 3.78 -16.59 17.94
N LEU A 52 2.89 -16.18 18.85
CA LEU A 52 2.10 -14.95 18.70
C LEU A 52 2.99 -13.72 18.46
N PRO A 53 4.10 -13.48 19.20
CA PRO A 53 4.98 -12.35 18.92
C PRO A 53 5.55 -12.34 17.50
N LYS A 54 5.88 -13.52 16.94
CA LYS A 54 6.37 -13.64 15.57
C LYS A 54 5.30 -13.21 14.57
N ILE A 55 4.08 -13.73 14.72
CA ILE A 55 2.94 -13.39 13.86
C ILE A 55 2.67 -11.88 13.90
N LEU A 56 2.60 -11.30 15.09
CA LEU A 56 2.33 -9.86 15.26
C LEU A 56 3.45 -8.99 14.67
N LEU A 57 4.71 -9.36 14.85
CA LEU A 57 5.83 -8.62 14.24
C LEU A 57 5.84 -8.75 12.72
N MET A 58 5.48 -9.91 12.18
CA MET A 58 5.37 -10.11 10.74
C MET A 58 4.27 -9.23 10.14
N GLU A 59 3.07 -9.17 10.74
CA GLU A 59 1.98 -8.26 10.31
C GLU A 59 2.40 -6.79 10.44
N LEU A 60 3.09 -6.42 11.52
CA LEU A 60 3.59 -5.06 11.71
C LEU A 60 4.59 -4.64 10.61
N ILE A 61 5.56 -5.49 10.29
CA ILE A 61 6.57 -5.18 9.27
C ILE A 61 5.93 -5.19 7.87
N ALA A 62 5.04 -6.14 7.59
CA ALA A 62 4.32 -6.21 6.31
C ALA A 62 3.48 -4.95 6.08
N ALA A 63 2.68 -4.54 7.07
CA ALA A 63 1.88 -3.31 7.00
C ALA A 63 2.75 -2.06 6.91
N GLY A 64 3.88 -2.03 7.62
CA GLY A 64 4.87 -0.98 7.50
C GLY A 64 5.44 -0.86 6.08
N GLU A 65 5.94 -1.95 5.49
CA GLU A 65 6.46 -1.96 4.12
C GLU A 65 5.40 -1.49 3.12
N LEU A 66 4.19 -2.07 3.20
CA LEU A 66 3.08 -1.72 2.33
C LEU A 66 2.77 -0.22 2.40
N CYS A 67 2.61 0.33 3.61
CA CYS A 67 2.31 1.74 3.80
C CYS A 67 3.45 2.65 3.28
N ALA A 68 4.72 2.34 3.56
CA ALA A 68 5.84 3.13 3.04
C ALA A 68 5.89 3.16 1.51
N CYS A 69 5.73 1.99 0.88
CA CYS A 69 5.68 1.90 -0.57
C CYS A 69 4.49 2.67 -1.14
N CYS A 70 3.31 2.60 -0.50
CA CYS A 70 2.13 3.37 -0.90
C CYS A 70 2.32 4.88 -0.78
N PHE A 71 2.98 5.37 0.28
CA PHE A 71 3.30 6.80 0.38
C PHE A 71 4.19 7.28 -0.77
N GLU A 72 5.20 6.49 -1.14
CA GLU A 72 6.08 6.82 -2.26
C GLU A 72 5.37 6.68 -3.62
N LEU A 73 4.46 5.71 -3.76
CA LEU A 73 3.62 5.55 -4.94
C LEU A 73 2.73 6.78 -5.20
N ILE A 74 2.25 7.47 -4.17
CA ILE A 74 1.49 8.74 -4.33
C ILE A 74 2.39 9.80 -5.00
N ILE A 75 3.66 9.91 -4.62
CA ILE A 75 4.61 10.81 -5.29
C ILE A 75 4.79 10.41 -6.75
N VAL A 76 4.86 9.11 -7.04
CA VAL A 76 4.93 8.61 -8.42
C VAL A 76 3.67 8.99 -9.21
N ALA A 77 2.47 8.79 -8.65
CA ALA A 77 1.21 9.13 -9.29
C ALA A 77 1.10 10.65 -9.58
N ASP A 78 1.42 11.48 -8.59
CA ASP A 78 1.32 12.94 -8.70
C ASP A 78 2.26 13.52 -9.75
N ASN A 79 3.45 12.94 -9.92
CA ASN A 79 4.50 13.48 -10.78
C ASN A 79 4.60 12.80 -12.15
N PHE A 80 4.31 11.50 -12.25
CA PHE A 80 4.47 10.69 -13.47
C PHE A 80 3.15 10.12 -14.00
N GLY A 81 2.06 10.29 -13.26
CA GLY A 81 0.71 9.89 -13.67
C GLY A 81 0.33 8.47 -13.26
N VAL A 82 -0.96 8.18 -13.43
CA VAL A 82 -1.62 6.95 -12.98
C VAL A 82 -1.06 5.70 -13.67
N GLY A 83 -0.61 5.80 -14.93
CA GLY A 83 -0.01 4.67 -15.64
C GLY A 83 1.28 4.15 -15.00
N MET A 84 2.17 5.05 -14.56
CA MET A 84 3.40 4.66 -13.86
C MET A 84 3.10 4.10 -12.48
N TYR A 85 2.16 4.74 -11.76
CA TYR A 85 1.64 4.22 -10.51
C TYR A 85 1.14 2.77 -10.64
N ALA A 86 0.33 2.48 -11.67
CA ALA A 86 -0.21 1.14 -11.92
C ALA A 86 0.90 0.09 -12.12
N VAL A 87 1.94 0.43 -12.89
CA VAL A 87 3.07 -0.48 -13.11
C VAL A 87 3.81 -0.79 -11.81
N PHE A 88 4.11 0.22 -11.00
CA PHE A 88 4.80 0.00 -9.73
C PHE A 88 3.93 -0.78 -8.74
N LEU A 89 2.64 -0.43 -8.63
CA LEU A 89 1.70 -1.13 -7.77
C LEU A 89 1.59 -2.61 -8.16
N PHE A 90 1.45 -2.91 -9.44
CA PHE A 90 1.38 -4.30 -9.94
C PHE A 90 2.65 -5.11 -9.61
N LEU A 91 3.83 -4.52 -9.74
CA LEU A 91 5.09 -5.19 -9.39
C LEU A 91 5.20 -5.39 -7.87
N LEU A 92 4.75 -4.41 -7.08
CA LEU A 92 4.75 -4.50 -5.62
C LEU A 92 3.76 -5.54 -5.11
N THR A 93 2.56 -5.65 -5.70
CA THR A 93 1.59 -6.69 -5.31
C THR A 93 2.11 -8.09 -5.59
N ILE A 94 2.82 -8.28 -6.72
CA ILE A 94 3.53 -9.54 -7.00
C ILE A 94 4.61 -9.77 -5.94
N TRP A 95 5.44 -8.76 -5.66
CA TRP A 95 6.49 -8.85 -4.65
C TRP A 95 5.93 -9.25 -3.29
N TRP A 96 4.87 -8.59 -2.81
CA TRP A 96 4.25 -8.88 -1.52
C TRP A 96 3.66 -10.29 -1.47
N SER A 97 2.96 -10.71 -2.53
CA SER A 97 2.36 -12.05 -2.61
C SER A 97 3.39 -13.19 -2.52
N LEU A 98 4.60 -12.97 -3.03
CA LEU A 98 5.68 -13.96 -3.01
C LEU A 98 6.48 -13.96 -1.69
N ASN A 99 6.41 -12.87 -0.93
CA ASN A 99 7.30 -12.63 0.21
C ASN A 99 6.60 -12.78 1.55
N TRP A 100 5.38 -12.30 1.71
CA TRP A 100 4.79 -12.17 3.04
C TRP A 100 4.05 -13.41 3.54
N GLY A 101 3.82 -14.40 2.68
CA GLY A 101 3.22 -15.68 3.07
C GLY A 101 1.88 -15.46 3.75
N ASP A 102 1.79 -15.85 5.02
CA ASP A 102 0.56 -15.74 5.83
C ASP A 102 0.34 -14.34 6.45
N ALA A 103 1.32 -13.44 6.37
CA ALA A 103 1.13 -12.06 6.82
C ALA A 103 0.36 -11.28 5.75
N SER A 104 -0.83 -10.81 6.13
CA SER A 104 -1.75 -10.20 5.17
C SER A 104 -1.60 -8.69 5.04
N ALA A 105 -1.14 -8.01 6.10
CA ALA A 105 -1.15 -6.55 6.21
C ALA A 105 -2.53 -5.90 5.95
N CYS A 106 -3.62 -6.67 6.11
CA CYS A 106 -4.98 -6.30 5.74
C CYS A 106 -5.95 -6.59 6.89
N PRO A 107 -6.55 -5.55 7.51
CA PRO A 107 -7.46 -5.77 8.64
C PRO A 107 -8.68 -6.63 8.31
N TYR A 108 -9.24 -6.48 7.11
CA TYR A 108 -10.46 -7.18 6.71
C TYR A 108 -10.23 -8.69 6.53
N THR A 109 -9.03 -9.16 6.19
CA THR A 109 -8.76 -10.60 6.04
C THR A 109 -8.83 -11.30 7.39
N HIS A 110 -8.34 -10.67 8.47
CA HIS A 110 -8.47 -11.22 9.82
C HIS A 110 -9.93 -11.25 10.28
N LEU A 111 -10.74 -10.25 9.89
CA LEU A 111 -12.18 -10.24 10.18
C LEU A 111 -12.92 -11.35 9.42
N GLU A 112 -12.58 -11.59 8.15
CA GLU A 112 -13.11 -12.72 7.39
C GLU A 112 -12.76 -14.05 8.08
N GLU A 113 -11.52 -14.25 8.54
CA GLU A 113 -11.11 -15.46 9.25
C GLU A 113 -11.86 -15.67 10.57
N VAL A 114 -12.21 -14.58 11.27
CA VAL A 114 -13.07 -14.64 12.47
C VAL A 114 -14.48 -15.08 12.10
N VAL A 115 -15.07 -14.52 11.04
CA VAL A 115 -16.41 -14.88 10.56
C VAL A 115 -16.46 -16.33 10.08
N GLU A 116 -15.39 -16.82 9.45
CA GLU A 116 -15.23 -18.21 9.01
C GLU A 116 -14.89 -19.17 10.17
N GLY A 117 -14.72 -18.67 11.40
CA GLY A 117 -14.40 -19.48 12.58
C GLY A 117 -12.96 -20.03 12.62
N LYS A 118 -12.08 -19.50 11.78
CA LYS A 118 -10.66 -19.91 11.67
C LYS A 118 -9.76 -19.19 12.66
N LEU A 119 -10.11 -17.97 13.04
CA LEU A 119 -9.30 -17.11 13.92
C LEU A 119 -10.10 -16.62 15.13
N ASN A 120 -9.44 -16.52 16.29
CA ASN A 120 -10.05 -15.94 17.49
C ASN A 120 -10.11 -14.41 17.39
N VAL A 121 -11.24 -13.81 17.80
CA VAL A 121 -11.47 -12.35 17.80
C VAL A 121 -10.34 -11.56 18.48
N VAL A 122 -9.81 -12.06 19.61
CA VAL A 122 -8.73 -11.39 20.35
C VAL A 122 -7.42 -11.40 19.55
N ILE A 123 -7.12 -12.51 18.87
CA ILE A 123 -5.93 -12.62 18.03
C ILE A 123 -6.08 -11.74 16.79
N ALA A 124 -7.25 -11.73 16.16
CA ALA A 124 -7.56 -10.83 15.05
C ALA A 124 -7.37 -9.36 15.45
N GLY A 125 -7.91 -8.96 16.62
CA GLY A 125 -7.71 -7.62 17.17
C GLY A 125 -6.23 -7.29 17.41
N ALA A 126 -5.44 -8.25 17.89
CA ALA A 126 -4.00 -8.06 18.06
C ALA A 126 -3.26 -7.89 16.72
N LYS A 127 -3.61 -8.67 15.68
CA LYS A 127 -3.04 -8.53 14.33
C LYS A 127 -3.37 -7.15 13.74
N ILE A 128 -4.63 -6.73 13.80
CA ILE A 128 -5.08 -5.40 13.35
C ILE A 128 -4.33 -4.28 14.08
N PHE A 129 -4.16 -4.40 15.39
CA PHE A 129 -3.41 -3.42 16.16
C PHE A 129 -1.93 -3.37 15.75
N ALA A 130 -1.33 -4.52 15.45
CA ALA A 130 0.04 -4.59 14.94
C ALA A 130 0.18 -3.93 13.56
N GLU A 131 -0.79 -4.12 12.66
CA GLU A 131 -0.84 -3.47 11.35
C GLU A 131 -0.96 -1.94 11.49
N MET A 132 -1.87 -1.46 12.35
CA MET A 132 -2.01 -0.03 12.66
C MET A 132 -0.73 0.56 13.24
N ALA A 133 -0.07 -0.16 14.16
CA ALA A 133 1.21 0.26 14.72
C ALA A 133 2.29 0.35 13.63
N GLY A 134 2.33 -0.61 12.69
CA GLY A 134 3.22 -0.58 11.52
C GLY A 134 3.02 0.67 10.67
N GLY A 135 1.77 0.98 10.32
CA GLY A 135 1.40 2.18 9.55
C GLY A 135 1.76 3.50 10.26
N LEU A 136 1.58 3.57 11.58
CA LEU A 136 1.93 4.76 12.37
C LEU A 136 3.45 4.95 12.49
N LEU A 137 4.20 3.87 12.72
CA LEU A 137 5.65 3.92 12.85
C LEU A 137 6.32 4.30 11.52
N ILE A 138 5.81 3.75 10.42
CA ILE A 138 6.41 3.99 9.10
C ILE A 138 6.19 5.42 8.60
N PHE A 139 5.13 6.09 9.06
CA PHE A 139 4.89 7.49 8.70
C PHE A 139 6.09 8.39 9.07
N LYS A 140 6.67 8.22 10.27
CA LYS A 140 7.87 8.95 10.68
C LYS A 140 9.09 8.58 9.82
N TYR A 141 9.26 7.29 9.53
CA TYR A 141 10.35 6.82 8.66
C TYR A 141 10.30 7.50 7.28
N ILE A 142 9.12 7.55 6.66
CA ILE A 142 8.92 8.20 5.37
C ILE A 142 9.17 9.72 5.45
N GLN A 143 8.71 10.38 6.52
CA GLN A 143 9.02 11.80 6.72
C GLN A 143 10.52 12.07 6.76
N TYR A 144 11.31 11.21 7.42
CA TYR A 144 12.77 11.33 7.41
C TYR A 144 13.38 11.14 6.01
N LEU A 145 12.89 10.18 5.23
CA LEU A 145 13.35 10.00 3.85
C LEU A 145 13.04 11.21 2.98
N TRP A 146 11.83 11.75 3.09
CA TRP A 146 11.40 12.93 2.34
C TRP A 146 12.13 14.21 2.77
N GLN A 147 12.53 14.33 4.04
CA GLN A 147 13.37 15.44 4.53
C GLN A 147 14.75 15.50 3.87
N LEU A 148 15.25 14.41 3.29
CA LEU A 148 16.50 14.43 2.54
C LEU A 148 16.39 15.23 1.24
N GLU A 149 15.17 15.51 0.76
CA GLU A 149 14.85 16.29 -0.44
C GLU A 149 15.74 15.96 -1.65
N LEU A 150 16.11 14.67 -1.81
CA LEU A 150 17.02 14.20 -2.87
C LEU A 150 16.50 14.51 -4.28
N SER A 151 15.21 14.77 -4.41
CA SER A 151 14.54 15.08 -5.65
C SER A 151 13.57 16.24 -5.42
N SER A 152 13.37 17.09 -6.42
CA SER A 152 12.39 18.19 -6.36
C SER A 152 10.96 17.70 -6.11
N THR A 153 10.65 16.43 -6.42
CA THR A 153 9.34 15.82 -6.14
C THR A 153 9.09 15.59 -4.65
N HIS A 154 10.13 15.56 -3.83
CA HIS A 154 10.06 15.35 -2.38
C HIS A 154 10.07 16.66 -1.59
N LYS A 155 10.35 17.79 -2.25
CA LYS A 155 10.50 19.07 -1.59
C LYS A 155 9.23 19.46 -0.86
N GLY A 156 9.33 19.68 0.45
CA GLY A 156 8.19 20.02 1.31
C GLY A 156 7.19 18.89 1.60
N ARG A 157 7.34 17.69 1.03
CA ARG A 157 6.42 16.55 1.25
C ARG A 157 6.40 16.07 2.70
N ALA A 158 7.53 16.15 3.40
CA ALA A 158 7.63 15.72 4.80
C ALA A 158 6.69 16.47 5.77
N PHE A 159 6.26 17.68 5.41
CA PHE A 159 5.43 18.54 6.25
C PHE A 159 3.98 18.65 5.74
N GLU A 160 3.65 17.96 4.65
CA GLU A 160 2.31 17.93 4.12
C GLU A 160 1.39 17.10 5.01
N LYS A 161 0.12 17.52 5.14
CA LYS A 161 -0.86 16.75 5.91
C LYS A 161 -1.27 15.53 5.10
N CYS A 162 -1.25 14.35 5.73
CA CYS A 162 -1.84 13.15 5.13
C CYS A 162 -3.32 13.42 4.84
N SER A 163 -3.70 13.30 3.57
CA SER A 163 -5.08 13.44 3.11
C SER A 163 -5.45 12.22 2.28
N ALA A 164 -6.72 11.80 2.37
CA ALA A 164 -7.20 10.66 1.59
C ALA A 164 -7.28 11.06 0.11
N ASP A 165 -6.89 10.15 -0.79
CA ASP A 165 -7.01 10.38 -2.23
C ASP A 165 -8.49 10.48 -2.65
N LEU A 166 -9.35 9.69 -2.01
CA LEU A 166 -10.80 9.74 -2.21
C LEU A 166 -11.43 10.96 -1.49
N GLN A 167 -11.62 12.05 -2.23
CA GLN A 167 -12.16 13.32 -1.74
C GLN A 167 -13.71 13.33 -1.71
N VAL A 168 -14.34 12.31 -1.14
CA VAL A 168 -15.80 12.20 -0.99
C VAL A 168 -16.21 12.14 0.50
N PRO A 169 -17.49 12.40 0.86
CA PRO A 169 -17.94 12.28 2.23
C PRO A 169 -17.62 10.89 2.79
N ALA A 170 -17.12 10.82 4.03
CA ALA A 170 -16.57 9.59 4.62
C ALA A 170 -17.51 8.38 4.52
N VAL A 171 -18.82 8.57 4.70
CA VAL A 171 -19.81 7.49 4.57
C VAL A 171 -19.89 6.96 3.15
N LEU A 172 -19.90 7.85 2.15
CA LEU A 172 -19.91 7.45 0.74
C LEU A 172 -18.59 6.77 0.36
N GLY A 173 -17.47 7.29 0.87
CA GLY A 173 -16.15 6.69 0.66
C GLY A 173 -16.07 5.28 1.22
N ALA A 174 -16.56 5.07 2.45
CA ALA A 174 -16.63 3.75 3.07
C ALA A 174 -17.49 2.76 2.26
N VAL A 175 -18.60 3.20 1.66
CA VAL A 175 -19.43 2.35 0.81
C VAL A 175 -18.69 1.98 -0.47
N ILE A 176 -18.03 2.94 -1.12
CA ILE A 176 -17.26 2.71 -2.35
C ILE A 176 -16.12 1.72 -2.08
N GLU A 177 -15.31 1.96 -1.05
CA GLU A 177 -14.21 1.06 -0.69
C GLU A 177 -14.71 -0.32 -0.25
N GLY A 178 -15.85 -0.39 0.45
CA GLY A 178 -16.46 -1.66 0.84
C GLY A 178 -16.89 -2.50 -0.35
N ILE A 179 -17.53 -1.89 -1.36
CA ILE A 179 -17.93 -2.57 -2.60
C ILE A 179 -16.69 -3.00 -3.39
N ALA A 180 -15.72 -2.10 -3.57
CA ALA A 180 -14.45 -2.36 -4.23
C ALA A 180 -13.72 -3.55 -3.60
N THR A 181 -13.57 -3.54 -2.28
CA THR A 181 -12.92 -4.62 -1.52
C THR A 181 -13.66 -5.94 -1.69
N CYS A 182 -15.00 -5.91 -1.63
CA CYS A 182 -15.82 -7.11 -1.83
C CYS A 182 -15.61 -7.70 -3.24
N LEU A 183 -15.64 -6.87 -4.28
CA LEU A 183 -15.41 -7.31 -5.66
C LEU A 183 -14.01 -7.88 -5.86
N CYS A 184 -12.97 -7.22 -5.34
CA CYS A 184 -11.61 -7.75 -5.34
C CYS A 184 -11.58 -9.14 -4.68
N ARG A 185 -12.16 -9.29 -3.49
CA ARG A 185 -12.13 -10.57 -2.76
C ARG A 185 -12.87 -11.68 -3.45
N LEU A 186 -14.01 -11.41 -4.06
CA LEU A 186 -14.75 -12.40 -4.86
C LEU A 186 -13.91 -12.84 -6.07
N ALA A 187 -13.26 -11.90 -6.76
CA ALA A 187 -12.38 -12.21 -7.88
C ALA A 187 -11.16 -13.02 -7.42
N SER A 188 -10.48 -12.64 -6.34
CA SER A 188 -9.34 -13.37 -5.77
C SER A 188 -9.72 -14.81 -5.42
N ARG A 189 -10.87 -15.01 -4.77
CA ARG A 189 -11.37 -16.35 -4.40
C ARG A 189 -11.68 -17.19 -5.64
N ALA A 190 -12.37 -16.62 -6.63
CA ALA A 190 -12.67 -17.32 -7.88
C ALA A 190 -11.41 -17.71 -8.68
N ILE A 191 -10.39 -16.84 -8.72
CA ILE A 191 -9.11 -17.11 -9.37
C ILE A 191 -8.34 -18.21 -8.63
N GLY A 192 -8.36 -18.20 -7.29
CA GLY A 192 -7.73 -19.21 -6.45
C GLY A 192 -8.25 -20.63 -6.69
N GLU A 193 -9.52 -20.77 -7.07
CA GLU A 193 -10.15 -22.07 -7.38
C GLU A 193 -9.80 -22.59 -8.78
N VAL A 194 -9.48 -21.73 -9.75
CA VAL A 194 -9.35 -22.09 -11.18
C VAL A 194 -7.92 -22.45 -11.60
N GLY A 195 -6.87 -22.01 -10.89
CA GLY A 195 -5.52 -22.48 -11.20
C GLY A 195 -4.37 -21.79 -10.45
N PRO A 196 -3.56 -22.53 -9.65
CA PRO A 196 -2.55 -21.93 -8.77
C PRO A 196 -1.33 -21.33 -9.49
N LYS A 197 -1.05 -21.72 -10.74
CA LYS A 197 0.22 -21.39 -11.41
C LYS A 197 0.40 -19.89 -11.70
N TYR A 198 -0.69 -19.15 -11.86
CA TYR A 198 -0.67 -17.70 -12.15
C TYR A 198 -1.58 -16.89 -11.22
N ALA A 199 -2.11 -17.50 -10.15
CA ALA A 199 -3.08 -16.86 -9.26
C ALA A 199 -2.57 -15.53 -8.71
N ALA A 200 -1.31 -15.47 -8.26
CA ALA A 200 -0.70 -14.24 -7.73
C ALA A 200 -0.63 -13.09 -8.77
N ALA A 201 -0.36 -13.41 -10.04
CA ALA A 201 -0.27 -12.41 -11.11
C ALA A 201 -1.66 -11.90 -11.51
N TYR A 202 -2.65 -12.79 -11.59
CA TYR A 202 -4.03 -12.39 -11.88
C TYR A 202 -4.66 -11.60 -10.73
N ASP A 203 -4.42 -12.00 -9.48
CA ASP A 203 -4.89 -11.30 -8.30
C ASP A 203 -4.27 -9.89 -8.21
N SER A 204 -2.96 -9.80 -8.44
CA SER A 204 -2.24 -8.52 -8.58
C SER A 204 -2.82 -7.64 -9.68
N PHE A 205 -3.18 -8.23 -10.82
CA PHE A 205 -3.76 -7.49 -11.94
C PHE A 205 -5.15 -6.95 -11.61
N VAL A 206 -6.02 -7.77 -11.01
CA VAL A 206 -7.37 -7.35 -10.59
C VAL A 206 -7.28 -6.26 -9.53
N GLY A 207 -6.46 -6.45 -8.49
CA GLY A 207 -6.25 -5.46 -7.44
C GLY A 207 -5.75 -4.12 -7.99
N THR A 208 -4.73 -4.15 -8.87
CA THR A 208 -4.20 -2.93 -9.50
C THR A 208 -5.25 -2.26 -10.39
N SER A 209 -5.97 -3.03 -11.19
CA SER A 209 -6.98 -2.51 -12.12
C SER A 209 -8.11 -1.82 -11.37
N LEU A 210 -8.55 -2.37 -10.23
CA LEU A 210 -9.65 -1.80 -9.45
C LEU A 210 -9.26 -0.51 -8.71
N VAL A 211 -7.98 -0.34 -8.35
CA VAL A 211 -7.47 0.91 -7.78
C VAL A 211 -7.29 2.01 -8.84
N VAL A 212 -7.07 1.62 -10.10
CA VAL A 212 -6.78 2.55 -11.21
C VAL A 212 -8.02 2.90 -12.05
N ALA A 213 -9.10 2.13 -11.93
CA ALA A 213 -10.35 2.28 -12.68
C ALA A 213 -11.18 3.50 -12.24
#